data_AF-A0ABD5DWE4-F1
#
_entry.id   AF-A0ABD5DWE4-F1
#
_cell.length_a   1.000
_cell.length_b   1.000
_cell.length_c   1.000
_cell.angle_alpha   90.00
_cell.angle_beta   90.00
_cell.angle_gamma   90.00
#
_symmetry.space_group_name_H-M   'P 1'
#
loop_
_entity.id
_entity.type
_entity.pdbx_description
1 polymer ?
#
loop_
_entity_poly.entity_id
_entity_poly.type
_entity_poly.pdbx_seq_one_letter_code
_entity_poly.pdbx_strand_id
1 'polypeptide(L)'
;GAACQWPAWEQFKQAYVSPEGRVIDPSDARKISTSEGQSYGLFFALAANDRAGFDKLLTWTQNNLAEGDLKQHLPGWLWGKKDDEQWT
;
A
#
# COMPACT_ATOMS: atom_id res chain seq x y z
N GLY A 1 25.64 1.62 -8.38
CA GLY A 1 25.66 2.30 -7.07
C GLY A 1 24.60 1.69 -6.22
N ALA A 2 24.94 1.12 -5.07
CA ALA A 2 23.94 0.72 -4.09
C ALA A 2 23.32 2.00 -3.54
N ALA A 3 22.03 2.22 -3.82
CA ALA A 3 21.29 3.28 -3.17
C ALA A 3 21.44 3.09 -1.66
N CYS A 4 21.72 4.18 -0.94
CA CYS A 4 21.88 4.17 0.51
C CYS A 4 20.65 3.47 1.11
N GLN A 5 20.87 2.32 1.73
CA GLN A 5 19.79 1.45 2.19
C GLN A 5 19.07 2.17 3.33
N TRP A 6 17.81 2.58 3.12
CA TRP A 6 17.04 3.29 4.15
C TRP A 6 16.43 2.27 5.12
N PRO A 7 17.00 2.06 6.32
CA PRO A 7 16.62 0.90 7.14
C PRO A 7 15.21 1.03 7.70
N ALA A 8 14.74 2.26 7.95
CA ALA A 8 13.37 2.49 8.40
C ALA A 8 12.33 2.15 7.32
N TRP A 9 12.64 2.34 6.04
CA TRP A 9 11.78 1.89 4.94
C TRP A 9 11.68 0.36 4.90
N GLU A 10 12.80 -0.34 5.07
CA GLU A 10 12.79 -1.81 5.11
C GLU A 10 11.98 -2.36 6.29
N GLN A 11 12.13 -1.75 7.48
CA GLN A 11 11.32 -2.12 8.65
C GLN A 11 9.83 -1.81 8.44
N PHE A 12 9.51 -0.66 7.83
CA PHE A 12 8.13 -0.31 7.50
C PHE A 12 7.51 -1.35 6.54
N LYS A 13 8.23 -1.74 5.49
CA LYS A 13 7.76 -2.79 4.58
C LYS A 13 7.48 -4.10 5.30
N GLN A 14 8.41 -4.55 6.14
CA GLN A 14 8.26 -5.80 6.87
C GLN A 14 7.09 -5.79 7.86
N ALA A 15 6.83 -4.65 8.51
CA ALA A 15 5.80 -4.54 9.53
C ALA A 15 4.41 -4.26 8.95
N TYR A 16 4.31 -3.48 7.87
CA TYR A 16 3.04 -2.90 7.42
C TYR A 16 2.68 -3.21 5.97
N VAL A 17 3.60 -3.69 5.12
CA VAL A 17 3.32 -3.92 3.70
C VAL A 17 3.16 -5.41 3.42
N SER A 18 2.00 -5.81 2.89
CA SER A 18 1.76 -7.18 2.47
C SER A 18 2.61 -7.56 1.25
N PRO A 19 2.82 -8.86 0.98
CA PRO A 19 3.49 -9.31 -0.24
C PRO A 19 2.83 -8.80 -1.54
N GLU A 20 1.53 -8.52 -1.52
CA GLU A 20 0.76 -7.99 -2.66
C GLU A 20 0.88 -6.47 -2.85
N GLY A 21 1.52 -5.73 -1.93
CA GLY A 21 1.66 -4.27 -2.03
C GLY A 21 0.56 -3.49 -1.30
N ARG A 22 -0.03 -4.08 -0.27
CA ARG A 22 -1.04 -3.45 0.59
C ARG A 22 -0.42 -2.93 1.88
N VAL A 23 -0.58 -1.66 2.19
CA VAL A 23 -0.24 -1.06 3.48
C VAL A 23 -1.38 -1.33 4.46
N ILE A 24 -1.10 -2.09 5.51
CA ILE A 24 -2.07 -2.56 6.49
C ILE A 24 -1.84 -1.80 7.80
N ASP A 25 -2.91 -1.24 8.35
CA ASP A 25 -2.92 -0.79 9.74
C ASP A 25 -3.30 -1.97 10.66
N PRO A 26 -2.35 -2.50 11.46
CA PRO A 26 -2.62 -3.64 12.35
C PRO A 26 -3.35 -3.24 13.63
N SER A 27 -3.52 -1.95 13.91
CA SER A 27 -4.21 -1.47 15.12
C SER A 27 -5.72 -1.61 15.04
N ASP A 28 -6.28 -1.65 13.82
CA ASP A 28 -7.69 -1.95 13.57
C ASP A 28 -7.89 -3.46 13.40
N ALA A 29 -8.85 -4.04 14.11
CA ALA A 29 -9.17 -5.47 14.04
C ALA A 29 -9.53 -5.93 12.61
N ARG A 30 -10.03 -5.02 11.75
CA ARG A 30 -10.38 -5.27 10.35
C ARG A 30 -9.16 -5.24 9.43
N LYS A 31 -7.97 -4.96 9.96
CA LYS A 31 -6.69 -4.83 9.22
C LYS A 31 -6.86 -3.94 8.01
N ILE A 32 -7.31 -2.70 8.22
CA ILE A 32 -7.71 -1.80 7.13
C ILE A 32 -6.52 -1.31 6.30
N SER A 33 -6.81 -0.87 5.09
CA SER A 33 -5.91 -0.07 4.25
C SER A 33 -6.62 1.20 3.86
N THR A 34 -5.89 2.30 3.85
CA THR A 34 -6.40 3.60 3.43
C THR A 34 -5.64 4.10 2.21
N SER A 35 -6.28 4.96 1.42
CA SER A 35 -5.60 5.67 0.33
C SER A 35 -4.41 6.50 0.85
N GLU A 36 -4.52 7.05 2.08
CA GLU A 36 -3.43 7.71 2.79
C GLU A 36 -2.24 6.77 3.00
N GLY A 37 -2.46 5.59 3.60
CA GLY A 37 -1.40 4.61 3.83
C GLY A 37 -0.70 4.18 2.54
N GLN A 38 -1.48 3.92 1.48
CA GLN A 38 -0.93 3.62 0.16
C GLN A 38 -0.09 4.78 -0.40
N SER A 39 -0.54 6.02 -0.25
CA SER A 39 0.18 7.20 -0.75
C SER A 39 1.52 7.42 -0.03
N TYR A 40 1.58 7.20 1.29
CA TYR A 40 2.84 7.26 2.04
C TYR A 40 3.79 6.13 1.66
N GLY A 41 3.27 4.91 1.46
CA GLY A 41 4.06 3.80 0.94
C GLY A 41 4.71 4.14 -0.41
N LEU A 42 3.94 4.71 -1.34
CA LEU A 42 4.44 5.14 -2.65
C LEU A 42 5.52 6.22 -2.52
N PHE A 43 5.30 7.21 -1.65
CA PHE A 43 6.28 8.26 -1.39
C PHE A 43 7.59 7.68 -0.82
N PHE A 44 7.51 6.77 0.15
CA PHE A 44 8.70 6.15 0.75
C PHE A 44 9.46 5.28 -0.25
N ALA A 45 8.75 4.49 -1.07
CA ALA A 45 9.36 3.69 -2.12
C ALA A 45 10.12 4.57 -3.13
N LEU A 46 9.53 5.70 -3.53
CA LEU A 46 10.19 6.67 -4.40
C LEU A 46 11.44 7.26 -3.74
N ALA A 47 11.34 7.72 -2.49
CA ALA A 47 12.46 8.29 -1.74
C ALA A 47 13.61 7.28 -1.52
N ALA A 48 13.27 5.99 -1.33
CA ALA A 48 14.23 4.90 -1.20
C ALA A 48 14.82 4.43 -2.54
N ASN A 49 14.34 4.95 -3.68
CA ASN A 49 14.64 4.46 -5.02
C ASN A 49 14.28 2.96 -5.20
N ASP A 50 13.22 2.51 -4.52
CA ASP A 50 12.69 1.14 -4.53
C ASP A 50 11.57 1.01 -5.58
N ARG A 51 11.97 0.91 -6.85
CA ARG A 51 11.03 0.81 -7.96
C ARG A 51 10.12 -0.42 -7.87
N ALA A 52 10.66 -1.56 -7.44
CA ALA A 52 9.89 -2.80 -7.32
C ALA A 52 8.81 -2.69 -6.22
N GLY A 53 9.15 -2.06 -5.09
CA GLY A 53 8.18 -1.73 -4.04
C GLY A 53 7.10 -0.77 -4.54
N PHE A 54 7.50 0.29 -5.26
CA PHE A 54 6.59 1.26 -5.85
C PHE A 54 5.57 0.61 -6.79
N ASP A 55 6.03 -0.23 -7.71
CA ASP A 55 5.16 -0.88 -8.71
C ASP A 55 4.11 -1.80 -8.05
N LYS A 56 4.49 -2.51 -6.98
CA LYS A 56 3.55 -3.35 -6.20
C LYS A 56 2.48 -2.51 -5.50
N LEU A 57 2.89 -1.46 -4.80
CA LEU A 57 1.98 -0.54 -4.10
C LEU A 57 1.01 0.11 -5.07
N LEU A 58 1.49 0.57 -6.22
CA LEU A 58 0.67 1.22 -7.24
C LEU A 58 -0.35 0.24 -7.84
N THR A 59 0.10 -0.96 -8.21
CA THR A 59 -0.78 -2.01 -8.77
C THR A 59 -1.90 -2.37 -7.79
N TRP A 60 -1.57 -2.58 -6.51
CA TRP A 60 -2.58 -2.87 -5.50
C TRP A 60 -3.57 -1.71 -5.34
N THR A 61 -3.07 -0.48 -5.29
CA THR A 61 -3.89 0.74 -5.17
C THR A 61 -4.87 0.87 -6.34
N GLN A 62 -4.40 0.68 -7.57
CA GLN A 62 -5.27 0.72 -8.76
C GLN A 62 -6.37 -0.32 -8.67
N ASN A 63 -6.00 -1.58 -8.44
CA ASN A 63 -6.95 -2.69 -8.50
C ASN A 63 -7.98 -2.67 -7.38
N ASN A 64 -7.60 -2.23 -6.17
CA ASN A 64 -8.45 -2.37 -4.98
C ASN A 64 -9.11 -1.06 -4.53
N LEU A 65 -8.45 0.09 -4.75
CA LEU A 65 -9.01 1.38 -4.33
C LEU A 65 -9.64 2.14 -5.50
N ALA A 66 -9.24 1.90 -6.75
CA ALA A 66 -9.67 2.70 -7.90
C ALA A 66 -10.32 1.86 -9.03
N GLU A 67 -10.87 0.70 -8.68
CA GLU A 67 -11.58 -0.18 -9.62
C GLU A 67 -10.76 -0.51 -10.89
N GLY A 68 -9.44 -0.63 -10.73
CA GLY A 68 -8.48 -0.93 -11.80
C GLY A 68 -7.88 0.28 -12.51
N ASP A 69 -8.45 1.49 -12.36
CA ASP A 69 -7.97 2.68 -13.09
C ASP A 69 -8.01 3.98 -12.25
N LEU A 70 -6.86 4.33 -11.67
CA LEU A 70 -6.64 5.59 -10.95
C LEU A 70 -6.81 6.85 -11.81
N LYS A 71 -6.80 6.74 -13.15
CA LYS A 71 -7.05 7.88 -14.04
C LYS A 71 -8.55 8.15 -14.23
N GLN A 72 -9.38 7.13 -14.04
CA GLN A 72 -10.83 7.20 -14.21
C GLN A 72 -11.58 7.30 -12.87
N HIS A 73 -11.01 6.75 -11.80
CA HIS A 73 -11.64 6.70 -10.49
C HIS A 73 -10.73 7.26 -9.40
N LEU A 74 -11.30 8.10 -8.54
CA LEU A 74 -10.62 8.51 -7.32
C LEU A 74 -10.55 7.30 -6.37
N PRO A 75 -9.39 7.06 -5.73
CA PRO A 75 -9.25 5.91 -4.86
C PRO A 75 -10.17 6.03 -3.64
N GLY A 76 -10.93 4.98 -3.35
CA GLY A 76 -11.71 4.82 -2.13
C GLY A 76 -10.84 5.01 -0.88
N TRP A 77 -11.37 5.71 0.12
CA TRP A 77 -10.56 6.12 1.27
C TRP A 77 -10.21 4.97 2.23
N LEU A 78 -11.06 3.94 2.28
CA LEU A 78 -10.96 2.83 3.22
C LEU A 78 -11.29 1.53 2.51
N TRP A 79 -10.41 0.55 2.68
CA TRP A 79 -10.56 -0.82 2.20
C TRP A 79 -10.28 -1.79 3.34
N GLY A 80 -11.18 -2.72 3.59
CA GLY A 80 -11.06 -3.62 4.74
C GLY A 80 -12.08 -4.73 4.74
N LYS A 81 -12.00 -5.58 5.77
CA LYS A 81 -12.92 -6.71 5.91
C LYS A 81 -14.32 -6.18 6.25
N LYS A 82 -15.29 -6.40 5.36
CA LYS A 82 -16.69 -6.00 5.54
C LYS A 82 -17.47 -7.04 6.36
N ASP A 83 -17.20 -8.32 6.11
CA ASP A 83 -17.68 -9.51 6.83
C ASP A 83 -16.66 -10.65 6.64
N ASP A 84 -16.94 -11.88 7.14
CA ASP A 84 -15.95 -12.95 7.11
C ASP A 84 -15.47 -13.38 5.71
N GLU A 85 -16.20 -13.00 4.66
CA GLU A 85 -16.01 -13.45 3.28
C GLU A 85 -15.69 -12.32 2.29
N GLN A 86 -16.05 -11.06 2.58
CA GLN A 86 -15.92 -9.94 1.65
C GLN A 86 -14.94 -8.85 2.12
N TRP A 87 -14.08 -8.43 1.19
CA TRP A 87 -13.20 -7.27 1.32
C TRP A 87 -13.65 -6.19 0.34
N THR A 88 -13.89 -4.99 0.85
CA THR A 88 -14.32 -3.81 0.06
C THR A 88 -13.64 -2.56 0.58
#